data_AF-A0A7C1Y8E5-F1
#
_entry.id   AF-A0A7C1Y8E5-F1
#
_cell.length_a   1.000
_cell.length_b   1.000
_cell.length_c   1.000
_cell.angle_alpha   90.00
_cell.angle_beta   90.00
_cell.angle_gamma   90.00
#
_symmetry.space_group_name_H-M   'P 1'
#
loop_
_entity.id
_entity.type
_entity.pdbx_description
1 polymer ?
#
loop_
_entity_poly.entity_id
_entity_poly.type
_entity_poly.pdbx_seq_one_letter_code
_entity_poly.pdbx_strand_id
1 'polypeptide(L)' 'MPELPEVETVKNGIIPLLAGRRLVRVIQRRDKLRIPLPENFA' A
#
# COMPACT_ATOMS: atom_id res chain seq x y z
N MET A 1 13.59 -8.55 5.18
CA MET A 1 12.48 -8.50 4.19
C MET A 1 11.48 -9.55 4.64
N PRO A 2 10.19 -9.23 4.76
CA PRO A 2 9.21 -10.24 5.20
C PRO A 2 9.17 -11.41 4.21
N GLU A 3 8.85 -12.60 4.69
CA GLU A 3 8.66 -13.77 3.85
C GLU A 3 7.21 -13.83 3.34
N LEU A 4 6.91 -14.82 2.50
CA LEU A 4 5.60 -14.95 1.88
C LEU A 4 4.46 -15.09 2.92
N PRO A 5 4.59 -15.90 3.99
CA PRO A 5 3.51 -16.06 4.98
C PRO A 5 3.14 -14.75 5.70
N GLU A 6 4.12 -13.89 6.02
CA GLU A 6 3.83 -12.60 6.65
C GLU A 6 3.15 -11.65 5.67
N VAL A 7 3.57 -11.65 4.40
CA VAL A 7 2.94 -10.84 3.35
C VAL A 7 1.47 -11.23 3.17
N GLU A 8 1.15 -12.52 3.16
CA GLU A 8 -0.23 -13.00 3.05
C GLU A 8 -1.10 -12.61 4.25
N THR A 9 -0.54 -12.71 5.45
CA THR A 9 -1.23 -12.29 6.69
C THR A 9 -1.61 -10.80 6.62
N VAL A 10 -0.66 -9.95 6.25
CA VAL A 10 -0.90 -8.50 6.12
C VAL A 10 -1.89 -8.20 4.99
N LYS A 11 -1.72 -8.83 3.83
CA LYS A 11 -2.62 -8.68 2.68
C LYS A 11 -4.07 -9.01 3.06
N ASN A 12 -4.30 -10.18 3.65
CA ASN A 12 -5.64 -10.65 4.00
C ASN A 12 -6.29 -9.82 5.12
N GLY A 13 -5.49 -9.27 6.05
CA GLY A 13 -6.00 -8.35 7.07
C GLY A 13 -6.41 -6.98 6.51
N ILE A 14 -5.74 -6.50 5.45
CA ILE A 14 -5.99 -5.17 4.88
C ILE A 14 -7.11 -5.17 3.83
N ILE A 15 -7.23 -6.23 3.02
CA ILE A 15 -8.24 -6.33 1.94
C ILE A 15 -9.66 -5.89 2.37
N PRO A 16 -10.26 -6.39 3.47
CA PRO A 16 -11.64 -6.01 3.83
C PRO A 16 -11.79 -4.53 4.21
N LEU A 17 -10.69 -3.86 4.54
CA LEU A 17 -10.67 -2.44 4.91
C LEU A 17 -10.49 -1.53 3.69
N LEU A 18 -9.81 -2.00 2.63
CA LEU A 18 -9.43 -1.16 1.49
C LEU A 18 -10.13 -1.51 0.16
N ALA A 19 -10.50 -2.77 -0.05
CA ALA A 19 -11.07 -3.20 -1.33
C ALA A 19 -12.37 -2.44 -1.65
N GLY A 20 -12.49 -1.99 -2.91
CA GLY A 20 -13.63 -1.20 -3.38
C GLY A 20 -13.68 0.25 -2.87
N ARG A 21 -12.70 0.69 -2.06
CA ARG A 21 -12.64 2.07 -1.56
C ARG A 21 -11.73 2.94 -2.42
N ARG A 22 -12.07 4.21 -2.55
CA ARG A 22 -11.25 5.23 -3.23
C ARG A 22 -10.44 6.01 -2.21
N LEU A 23 -9.12 6.06 -2.40
CA LEU A 23 -8.25 6.96 -1.63
C LEU A 23 -8.46 8.40 -2.13
N VAL A 24 -8.86 9.31 -1.24
CA VAL A 24 -9.12 10.72 -1.59
C VAL A 24 -7.89 11.63 -1.44
N ARG A 25 -6.90 11.19 -0.65
CA ARG A 25 -5.65 11.91 -0.41
C ARG A 25 -4.57 10.92 0.02
N VAL A 26 -3.36 11.07 -0.51
CA VAL A 26 -2.16 10.33 -0.10
C VAL A 26 -1.07 11.33 0.25
N ILE A 27 -0.37 11.11 1.37
CA ILE A 27 0.73 11.98 1.83
C ILE A 27 1.98 11.12 1.99
N GLN A 28 2.99 11.35 1.15
CA GLN A 28 4.30 10.70 1.28
C GLN A 28 5.22 11.56 2.15
N ARG A 29 5.61 11.03 3.32
CA ARG A 29 6.57 11.71 4.22
C ARG A 29 8.01 11.23 4.05
N ARG A 30 8.21 10.09 3.39
CA ARG A 30 9.54 9.51 3.11
C ARG A 30 9.76 9.49 1.62
N ASP A 31 10.81 10.15 1.16
CA ASP A 31 11.20 10.30 -0.24
C ASP A 31 11.60 8.97 -0.92
N LYS A 32 12.33 8.10 -0.21
CA LYS A 32 12.91 6.87 -0.77
C LYS A 32 12.11 5.62 -0.39
N LEU A 33 11.09 5.33 -1.21
CA LEU A 33 10.35 4.07 -1.19
C LEU A 33 11.00 3.05 -2.13
N ARG A 34 10.87 1.76 -1.82
CA ARG A 34 11.35 0.67 -2.70
C ARG A 34 10.62 0.66 -4.04
N ILE A 35 9.33 0.99 -4.02
CA ILE A 35 8.50 1.25 -5.19
C ILE A 35 8.02 2.70 -5.02
N PRO A 36 8.39 3.62 -5.93
CA PRO A 36 7.92 5.00 -5.87
C PRO A 36 6.39 5.05 -6.07
N LEU A 37 5.76 6.07 -5.49
CA LEU A 37 4.36 6.37 -5.84
C LEU A 37 4.31 6.87 -7.29
N PRO A 38 3.24 6.55 -8.03
CA PRO A 38 3.05 7.04 -9.39
C PRO A 38 3.01 8.57 -9.41
N GLU A 39 3.61 9.19 -10.43
CA GLU A 39 3.50 10.62 -10.64
C GLU A 39 2.02 10.99 -10.84
N ASN A 40 1.54 11.97 -10.07
CA ASN A 40 0.16 12.46 -10.07
C ASN A 40 -0.94 11.42 -9.74
N PHE A 41 -0.61 10.18 -9.36
CA PHE A 41 -1.60 9.09 -9.20
C PHE A 41 -2.53 8.93 -10.42
N ALA A 42 -2.02 9.24 -11.62
CA ALA A 42 -2.71 9.06 -12.91
C ALA A 42 -2.41 7.70 -13.53
#